data_AF-A0A538BQW0-F1
#
_entry.id   AF-A0A538BQW0-F1
#
_cell.length_a   1.000
_cell.length_b   1.000
_cell.length_c   1.000
_cell.angle_alpha   90.00
_cell.angle_beta   90.00
_cell.angle_gamma   90.00
#
_symmetry.space_group_name_H-M   'P 1'
#
loop_
_entity.id
_entity.type
_entity.pdbx_description
1 polymer ?
#
loop_
_entity_poly.entity_id
_entity_poly.type
_entity_poly.pdbx_seq_one_letter_code
_entity_poly.pdbx_strand_id
1 'polypeptide(L)'
;MDLDDRDRRALPLEAFLSGRPPAYVLAVAVLFVVGVGVADSLIGPNISIAPFYVLPILIATWNLGRAWGFLVAGLAAVAMQLAHVRSVETNVLVPSWNALVWYAVFLFVVWLLAIIRDHAKRQRSQLESQEEVSDDLRAQNDMKNTLLHAVSHDLKGPLAGILGAMQT
;
A
#
# COMPACT_ATOMS: atom_id res chain seq x y z
N MET A 1 7.15 5.40 25.12
CA MET A 1 6.77 6.10 23.88
C MET A 1 6.44 4.99 22.89
N ASP A 2 5.14 4.79 22.66
CA ASP A 2 4.52 3.56 22.19
C ASP A 2 4.99 3.08 20.81
N LEU A 3 5.17 1.76 20.71
CA LEU A 3 5.50 1.03 19.49
C LEU A 3 4.25 0.70 18.64
N ASP A 4 3.07 1.22 19.01
CA ASP A 4 1.76 0.88 18.40
C ASP A 4 1.44 1.68 17.11
N ASP A 5 2.21 2.72 16.78
CA ASP A 5 1.90 3.60 15.65
C ASP A 5 2.51 3.14 14.30
N ARG A 6 3.41 2.15 14.33
CA ARG A 6 4.12 1.67 13.12
C ARG A 6 3.25 0.78 12.23
N ASP A 7 2.24 0.09 12.78
CA ASP A 7 1.37 -0.85 12.03
C ASP A 7 0.09 -0.22 11.46
N ARG A 8 -0.28 1.00 11.87
CA ARG A 8 -1.57 1.62 11.52
C ARG A 8 -1.68 2.16 10.09
N ARG A 9 -0.62 2.03 9.26
CA ARG A 9 -0.54 2.63 7.91
C ARG A 9 -0.42 1.63 6.77
N ALA A 10 -0.57 0.34 7.06
CA ALA A 10 -0.92 -0.65 6.05
C ALA A 10 -2.45 -0.73 6.03
N LEU A 11 -3.10 -0.55 4.88
CA LEU A 11 -4.52 -0.91 4.78
C LEU A 11 -4.66 -2.37 5.24
N PRO A 12 -5.66 -2.75 6.04
CA PRO A 12 -5.81 -4.10 6.60
C PRO A 12 -5.74 -5.24 5.55
N LEU A 13 -5.94 -4.91 4.27
CA LEU A 13 -5.76 -5.78 3.12
C LEU A 13 -4.30 -6.22 2.85
N GLU A 14 -3.29 -5.39 3.15
CA GLU A 14 -1.86 -5.78 3.04
C GLU A 14 -1.51 -6.87 4.05
N ALA A 15 -2.03 -6.75 5.27
CA ALA A 15 -1.79 -7.71 6.35
C ALA A 15 -2.52 -9.05 6.11
N PHE A 16 -3.68 -9.03 5.45
CA PHE A 16 -4.49 -10.23 5.23
C PHE A 16 -4.01 -11.10 4.05
N LEU A 17 -3.26 -10.52 3.10
CA LEU A 17 -2.81 -11.21 1.88
C LEU A 17 -1.28 -11.25 1.71
N SER A 18 -0.52 -10.68 2.65
CA SER A 18 0.94 -10.79 2.69
C SER A 18 1.36 -12.27 2.78
N GLY A 19 2.27 -12.69 1.89
CA GLY A 19 2.78 -14.06 1.82
C GLY A 19 1.96 -15.05 0.99
N ARG A 20 0.80 -14.67 0.43
CA ARG A 20 0.03 -15.52 -0.49
C ARG A 20 0.58 -15.41 -1.93
N PRO A 21 0.58 -16.48 -2.73
CA PRO A 21 1.03 -16.41 -4.11
C PRO A 21 0.13 -15.47 -4.93
N PRO A 22 0.68 -14.72 -5.91
CA PRO A 22 -0.09 -13.76 -6.71
C PRO A 22 -1.29 -14.41 -7.43
N ALA A 23 -1.17 -15.69 -7.79
CA ALA A 23 -2.27 -16.48 -8.37
C ALA A 23 -3.47 -16.63 -7.43
N TYR A 24 -3.25 -16.73 -6.11
CA TYR A 24 -4.34 -16.84 -5.13
C TYR A 24 -5.14 -15.54 -5.04
N VAL A 25 -4.44 -14.41 -4.97
CA VAL A 25 -5.10 -13.09 -4.90
C VAL A 25 -5.86 -12.79 -6.20
N LEU A 26 -5.29 -13.16 -7.35
CA LEU A 26 -5.97 -13.07 -8.64
C LEU A 26 -7.21 -13.96 -8.66
N ALA A 27 -7.12 -15.21 -8.20
CA ALA A 27 -8.25 -16.12 -8.14
C ALA A 27 -9.38 -15.58 -7.25
N VAL A 28 -9.05 -15.00 -6.08
CA VAL A 28 -10.03 -14.35 -5.20
C VAL A 28 -10.69 -13.15 -5.89
N ALA A 29 -9.89 -12.28 -6.52
CA ALA A 29 -10.42 -11.12 -7.25
C ALA A 29 -11.35 -11.54 -8.40
N VAL A 30 -10.95 -12.53 -9.19
CA VAL A 30 -11.76 -13.07 -10.29
C VAL A 30 -13.03 -13.72 -9.77
N LEU A 31 -12.95 -14.54 -8.71
CA LEU A 31 -14.11 -15.16 -8.09
C LEU A 31 -15.12 -14.11 -7.60
N PHE A 32 -14.63 -13.02 -7.03
CA PHE A 32 -15.47 -11.91 -6.58
C PHE A 32 -16.13 -11.20 -7.77
N VAL A 33 -15.40 -10.93 -8.85
CA VAL A 33 -15.98 -10.36 -10.09
C VAL A 33 -17.08 -11.26 -10.65
N VAL A 34 -16.85 -12.57 -10.70
CA VAL A 34 -17.86 -13.54 -11.17
C VAL A 34 -19.08 -13.53 -10.25
N GLY A 35 -18.88 -13.55 -8.92
CA GLY A 35 -19.97 -13.50 -7.95
C GLY A 35 -20.83 -12.24 -8.08
N VAL A 36 -20.19 -11.08 -8.24
CA VAL A 36 -20.89 -9.80 -8.45
C VAL A 36 -21.64 -9.84 -9.79
N GLY A 37 -21.05 -10.36 -10.87
CA GLY A 37 -21.73 -10.48 -12.17
C GLY A 37 -22.95 -11.40 -12.18
N VAL A 38 -22.90 -12.49 -11.39
CA VAL A 38 -24.08 -13.35 -11.19
C VAL A 38 -25.16 -12.61 -10.40
N ALA A 39 -24.80 -11.91 -9.33
CA ALA A 39 -25.74 -11.10 -8.56
C ALA A 39 -26.38 -10.00 -9.41
N ASP A 40 -25.60 -9.32 -10.25
CA ASP A 40 -26.05 -8.28 -11.19
C ASP A 40 -27.12 -8.83 -12.13
N SER A 41 -26.87 -10.03 -12.67
CA SER A 41 -27.80 -10.73 -13.56
C SER A 41 -29.10 -11.15 -12.86
N LEU A 42 -29.08 -11.38 -11.54
CA LEU A 42 -30.24 -11.80 -10.74
C LEU A 42 -31.08 -10.62 -10.24
N ILE A 43 -30.44 -9.51 -9.86
CA ILE A 43 -31.09 -8.31 -9.33
C ILE A 43 -31.86 -7.56 -10.45
N GLY A 44 -31.41 -7.74 -11.69
CA GLY A 44 -32.06 -7.18 -12.87
C GLY A 44 -31.63 -5.74 -13.16
N PRO A 45 -31.96 -5.22 -14.35
CA PRO A 45 -31.39 -3.98 -14.90
C PRO A 45 -31.81 -2.70 -14.17
N ASN A 46 -32.78 -2.77 -13.26
CA ASN A 46 -33.34 -1.61 -12.57
C ASN A 46 -32.48 -1.13 -11.39
N ILE A 47 -31.55 -1.96 -10.88
CA ILE A 47 -30.69 -1.61 -9.74
C ILE A 47 -29.25 -1.83 -10.15
N SER A 48 -28.46 -0.76 -10.15
CA SER A 48 -27.04 -0.84 -10.49
C SER A 48 -26.20 -1.19 -9.25
N ILE A 49 -25.52 -2.34 -9.28
CA ILE A 49 -24.56 -2.75 -8.25
C ILE A 49 -23.10 -2.50 -8.67
N ALA A 50 -22.88 -1.58 -9.62
CA ALA A 50 -21.56 -1.24 -10.15
C ALA A 50 -20.48 -0.89 -9.09
N PRO A 51 -20.79 -0.24 -7.96
CA PRO A 51 -19.79 0.01 -6.90
C PRO A 51 -19.16 -1.26 -6.33
N PHE A 52 -19.86 -2.40 -6.35
CA PHE A 52 -19.34 -3.67 -5.81
C PHE A 52 -18.19 -4.24 -6.65
N TYR A 53 -18.08 -3.86 -7.92
CA TYR A 53 -16.95 -4.24 -8.78
C TYR A 53 -15.65 -3.49 -8.43
N VAL A 54 -15.71 -2.44 -7.61
CA VAL A 54 -14.51 -1.72 -7.14
C VAL A 54 -13.72 -2.54 -6.11
N LEU A 55 -14.38 -3.38 -5.30
CA LEU A 55 -13.73 -4.22 -4.29
C LEU A 55 -12.67 -5.18 -4.89
N PRO A 56 -12.97 -6.00 -5.92
CA PRO A 56 -11.95 -6.86 -6.52
C PRO A 56 -10.83 -6.07 -7.20
N ILE A 57 -11.15 -4.90 -7.77
CA ILE A 57 -10.16 -4.00 -8.37
C ILE A 57 -9.21 -3.46 -7.30
N LEU A 58 -9.73 -3.07 -6.13
CA LEU A 58 -8.95 -2.63 -4.99
C LEU A 58 -8.00 -3.73 -4.51
N ILE A 59 -8.51 -4.95 -4.33
CA ILE A 59 -7.71 -6.10 -3.88
C ILE A 59 -6.56 -6.37 -4.87
N ALA A 60 -6.85 -6.41 -6.16
CA ALA A 60 -5.86 -6.70 -7.20
C ALA A 60 -4.82 -5.57 -7.34
N THR A 61 -5.27 -4.31 -7.37
CA THR A 61 -4.39 -3.15 -7.53
C THR A 61 -3.47 -2.97 -6.32
N TRP A 62 -4.00 -3.16 -5.12
CA TRP A 62 -3.25 -2.93 -3.88
C TRP A 62 -2.19 -4.00 -3.64
N ASN A 63 -2.53 -5.27 -3.87
CA ASN A 63 -1.61 -6.40 -3.61
C ASN A 63 -0.65 -6.66 -4.77
N LEU A 64 -1.15 -6.71 -6.02
CA LEU A 64 -0.34 -7.12 -7.17
C LEU A 64 0.18 -5.91 -7.99
N GLY A 65 -0.40 -4.74 -7.79
CA GLY A 65 0.00 -3.50 -8.45
C GLY A 65 -0.84 -3.13 -9.67
N ARG A 66 -0.43 -2.04 -10.31
CA ARG A 66 -1.23 -1.31 -11.31
C ARG A 66 -1.60 -2.14 -12.54
N ALA A 67 -0.69 -2.95 -13.07
CA ALA A 67 -0.95 -3.78 -14.24
C ALA A 67 -2.09 -4.78 -14.00
N TRP A 68 -2.08 -5.42 -12.83
CA TRP A 68 -3.13 -6.37 -12.43
C TRP A 68 -4.45 -5.69 -12.10
N GLY A 69 -4.41 -4.48 -11.54
CA GLY A 69 -5.58 -3.62 -11.39
C GLY A 69 -6.30 -3.37 -12.71
N PHE A 70 -5.56 -3.01 -13.77
CA PHE A 70 -6.13 -2.82 -15.11
C PHE A 70 -6.72 -4.12 -15.69
N LEU A 71 -6.04 -5.26 -15.52
CA LEU A 71 -6.56 -6.55 -15.97
C LEU A 71 -7.89 -6.89 -15.30
N VAL A 72 -7.99 -6.73 -13.98
CA VAL A 72 -9.22 -7.02 -13.23
C VAL A 72 -10.33 -6.02 -13.54
N ALA A 73 -10.01 -4.74 -13.76
CA ALA A 73 -10.98 -3.76 -14.23
C ALA A 73 -11.55 -4.11 -15.62
N GLY A 74 -10.69 -4.61 -16.53
CA GLY A 74 -11.12 -5.14 -17.82
C GLY A 74 -12.07 -6.33 -17.67
N LEU A 75 -11.73 -7.30 -16.81
CA LEU A 75 -12.59 -8.45 -16.52
C LEU A 75 -13.94 -8.04 -15.92
N ALA A 76 -13.94 -7.08 -15.00
CA ALA A 76 -15.16 -6.53 -14.41
C ALA A 76 -16.05 -5.87 -15.46
N ALA A 77 -15.47 -5.10 -16.37
CA ALA A 77 -16.21 -4.46 -17.47
C ALA A 77 -16.81 -5.49 -18.44
N VAL A 78 -16.06 -6.53 -18.78
CA VAL A 78 -16.57 -7.64 -19.60
C VAL A 78 -17.70 -8.36 -18.90
N ALA A 79 -17.54 -8.73 -17.62
CA ALA A 79 -18.57 -9.41 -16.84
C ALA A 79 -19.87 -8.60 -16.75
N MET A 80 -19.75 -7.29 -16.50
CA MET A 80 -20.87 -6.37 -16.48
C MET A 80 -21.56 -6.30 -17.85
N GLN A 81 -20.81 -6.25 -18.95
CA GLN A 81 -21.41 -6.25 -20.28
C GLN A 81 -22.19 -7.54 -20.55
N LEU A 82 -21.63 -8.71 -20.23
CA LEU A 82 -22.30 -10.00 -20.42
C LEU A 82 -23.62 -10.10 -19.63
N ALA A 83 -23.69 -9.50 -18.44
CA ALA A 83 -24.92 -9.45 -17.65
C ALA A 83 -26.06 -8.72 -18.38
N HIS A 84 -25.73 -7.68 -19.17
CA HIS A 84 -26.70 -6.84 -19.88
C HIS A 84 -26.97 -7.28 -21.33
N VAL A 85 -26.25 -8.26 -21.88
CA VAL A 85 -26.52 -8.81 -23.24
C VAL A 85 -27.90 -9.49 -23.33
N ARG A 86 -28.46 -9.94 -22.20
CA ARG A 86 -29.75 -10.65 -22.15
C ARG A 86 -30.96 -9.71 -22.22
N SER A 87 -30.80 -8.42 -21.89
CA SER A 87 -31.87 -7.43 -22.03
C SER A 87 -31.94 -6.98 -23.48
N VAL A 88 -32.87 -7.55 -24.25
CA VAL A 88 -33.22 -7.10 -25.60
C VAL A 88 -33.96 -5.77 -25.48
N GLU A 89 -33.23 -4.69 -25.20
CA GLU A 89 -33.75 -3.34 -25.34
C GLU A 89 -33.67 -2.92 -26.81
N THR A 90 -34.72 -2.27 -27.30
CA THR A 90 -34.80 -1.73 -28.67
C THR A 90 -33.80 -0.62 -28.94
N ASN A 91 -33.13 -0.09 -27.91
CA ASN A 91 -32.13 0.95 -28.01
C ASN A 91 -30.78 0.51 -27.42
N VAL A 92 -29.87 0.08 -28.30
CA VAL A 92 -28.49 -0.32 -27.97
C VAL A 92 -27.59 0.83 -27.52
N LEU A 93 -27.99 2.09 -27.75
CA LEU A 93 -27.14 3.26 -27.48
C LEU A 93 -27.00 3.54 -25.98
N VAL A 94 -28.10 3.42 -25.23
CA VAL A 94 -28.13 3.73 -23.78
C VAL A 94 -27.32 2.70 -22.96
N PRO A 95 -27.49 1.38 -23.14
CA PRO A 95 -26.68 0.38 -22.43
C PRO A 95 -25.19 0.48 -22.76
N SER A 96 -24.85 0.69 -24.04
CA SER A 96 -23.45 0.84 -24.48
C SER A 96 -22.78 2.07 -23.88
N TRP A 97 -23.50 3.20 -23.78
CA TRP A 97 -23.01 4.40 -23.12
C TRP A 97 -22.78 4.19 -21.62
N ASN A 98 -23.73 3.54 -20.94
CA ASN A 98 -23.57 3.22 -19.51
C ASN A 98 -22.36 2.31 -19.26
N ALA A 99 -22.17 1.28 -20.09
CA ALA A 99 -21.00 0.41 -20.00
C ALA A 99 -19.69 1.19 -20.19
N LEU A 100 -19.65 2.13 -21.14
CA LEU A 100 -18.49 2.98 -21.38
C LEU A 100 -18.18 3.89 -20.17
N VAL A 101 -19.20 4.52 -19.59
CA VAL A 101 -19.05 5.38 -18.41
C VAL A 101 -18.51 4.58 -17.22
N TRP A 102 -19.07 3.41 -16.94
CA TRP A 102 -18.60 2.57 -15.84
C TRP A 102 -17.19 2.04 -16.06
N TYR A 103 -16.85 1.67 -17.29
CA TYR A 103 -15.49 1.31 -17.64
C TYR A 103 -14.51 2.46 -17.37
N ALA A 104 -14.85 3.68 -17.78
CA ALA A 104 -14.04 4.86 -17.51
C ALA A 104 -13.89 5.13 -16.00
N VAL A 105 -14.96 4.94 -15.22
CA VAL A 105 -14.92 5.06 -13.75
C VAL A 105 -13.98 4.02 -13.15
N PHE A 106 -14.06 2.75 -13.57
CA PHE A 106 -13.16 1.71 -13.07
C PHE A 106 -11.70 2.00 -13.41
N LEU A 107 -11.41 2.47 -14.62
CA LEU A 107 -10.06 2.89 -15.01
C LEU A 107 -9.56 4.06 -14.14
N PHE A 108 -10.42 5.04 -13.88
CA PHE A 108 -10.10 6.17 -13.01
C PHE A 108 -9.81 5.72 -11.57
N VAL A 109 -10.59 4.77 -11.04
CA VAL A 109 -10.36 4.16 -9.73
C VAL A 109 -9.02 3.43 -9.69
N VAL A 110 -8.70 2.59 -10.68
CA VAL A 110 -7.38 1.92 -10.76
C VAL A 110 -6.25 2.94 -10.77
N TRP A 111 -6.40 4.00 -11.57
CA TRP A 111 -5.39 5.06 -11.67
C TRP A 111 -5.16 5.75 -10.33
N LEU A 112 -6.24 6.15 -9.65
CA LEU A 112 -6.17 6.81 -8.35
C LEU A 112 -5.54 5.91 -7.28
N LEU A 113 -5.97 4.65 -7.21
CA LEU A 113 -5.40 3.65 -6.30
C LEU A 113 -3.92 3.43 -6.54
N ALA A 114 -3.51 3.36 -7.81
CA ALA A 114 -2.10 3.18 -8.16
C ALA A 114 -1.24 4.36 -7.72
N ILE A 115 -1.74 5.59 -7.90
CA ILE A 115 -1.06 6.80 -7.44
C ILE A 115 -0.92 6.79 -5.91
N ILE A 116 -2.00 6.51 -5.19
CA ILE A 116 -1.99 6.46 -3.72
C ILE A 116 -0.97 5.42 -3.23
N ARG A 117 -0.97 4.23 -3.84
CA ARG A 117 -0.02 3.16 -3.51
C ARG A 117 1.43 3.56 -3.77
N ASP A 118 1.70 4.21 -4.90
CA ASP A 118 3.06 4.67 -5.24
C ASP A 118 3.54 5.77 -4.27
N HIS A 119 2.66 6.68 -3.86
CA HIS A 119 2.97 7.67 -2.83
C HIS A 119 3.22 7.03 -1.46
N ALA A 120 2.38 6.08 -1.06
CA ALA A 120 2.55 5.36 0.20
C ALA A 120 3.89 4.59 0.22
N LYS A 121 4.27 3.95 -0.89
CA LYS A 121 5.54 3.22 -1.01
C LYS A 121 6.74 4.16 -0.91
N ARG A 122 6.69 5.33 -1.55
CA ARG A 122 7.76 6.35 -1.49
C ARG A 122 7.93 6.92 -0.08
N GLN A 123 6.83 7.16 0.63
CA GLN A 123 6.89 7.63 2.01
C GLN A 123 7.56 6.61 2.93
N ARG A 124 7.27 5.31 2.76
CA ARG A 124 7.94 4.25 3.55
C ARG A 124 9.44 4.23 3.31
N SER A 125 9.89 4.26 2.06
CA SER A 125 11.33 4.27 1.75
C SER A 125 12.06 5.51 2.29
N GLN A 126 11.36 6.66 2.35
CA GLN A 126 11.95 7.88 2.93
C GLN A 126 12.13 7.76 4.45
N LEU A 127 11.14 7.21 5.15
CA LEU A 127 11.23 6.98 6.60
C LEU A 127 12.35 5.99 6.96
N GLU A 128 12.50 4.91 6.20
CA GLU A 128 13.59 3.95 6.39
C GLU A 128 14.96 4.62 6.22
N SER A 129 15.14 5.43 5.18
CA SER A 129 16.40 6.17 4.97
C SER A 129 16.68 7.22 6.07
N GLN A 130 15.63 7.79 6.66
CA GLN A 130 15.77 8.76 7.75
C GLN A 130 16.16 8.07 9.07
N GLU A 131 15.64 6.87 9.32
CA GLU A 131 16.01 6.05 10.47
C GLU A 131 17.49 5.63 10.38
N GLU A 132 17.96 5.19 9.20
CA GLU A 132 19.36 4.83 8.96
C GLU A 132 20.32 6.01 9.23
N VAL A 133 19.99 7.21 8.75
CA VAL A 133 20.78 8.42 9.01
C VAL A 133 20.79 8.80 10.49
N SER A 134 19.65 8.66 11.18
CA SER A 134 19.57 8.93 12.62
C SER A 134 20.41 7.96 13.43
N ASP A 135 20.45 6.69 13.04
CA ASP A 135 21.24 5.67 13.74
C ASP A 135 22.73 5.85 13.49
N ASP A 136 23.15 6.26 12.28
CA ASP A 136 24.55 6.66 12.02
C ASP A 136 24.98 7.84 12.90
N LEU A 137 24.14 8.88 13.01
CA LEU A 137 24.42 10.02 13.88
C LEU A 137 24.57 9.62 15.35
N ARG A 138 23.74 8.69 15.82
CA ARG A 138 23.83 8.15 17.18
C ARG A 138 25.12 7.38 17.39
N ALA A 139 25.48 6.51 16.45
CA ALA A 139 26.72 5.75 16.51
C ALA A 139 27.96 6.67 16.58
N GLN A 140 27.96 7.77 15.81
CA GLN A 140 29.05 8.76 15.89
C GLN A 140 29.11 9.49 17.23
N ASN A 141 27.96 9.87 17.78
CA ASN A 141 27.90 10.56 19.06
C ASN A 141 28.39 9.64 20.20
N ASP A 142 27.96 8.38 20.20
CA ASP A 142 28.39 7.39 21.19
C ASP A 142 29.88 7.08 21.11
N MET A 143 30.43 7.01 19.88
CA MET A 143 31.86 6.88 19.67
C MET A 143 32.61 8.08 20.26
N LYS A 144 32.16 9.31 19.96
CA LYS A 144 32.76 10.53 20.51
C LYS A 144 32.72 10.54 22.04
N ASN A 145 31.60 10.16 22.65
CA ASN A 145 31.46 10.14 24.11
C ASN A 145 32.37 9.09 24.75
N THR A 146 32.50 7.91 24.12
CA THR A 146 33.40 6.85 24.59
C THR A 146 34.86 7.28 24.53
N LEU A 147 35.28 7.93 23.43
CA LEU A 147 36.62 8.48 23.29
C LEU A 147 36.89 9.57 24.33
N LEU A 148 35.94 10.49 24.54
CA LEU A 148 36.06 11.53 25.56
C LEU A 148 36.19 10.96 26.97
N HIS A 149 35.46 9.87 27.26
CA HIS A 149 35.53 9.19 28.56
C HIS A 149 36.90 8.51 28.77
N ALA A 150 37.42 7.80 27.76
CA ALA A 150 38.73 7.15 27.82
C ALA A 150 39.87 8.18 27.99
N VAL A 151 39.88 9.23 27.17
CA VAL A 151 40.91 10.28 27.24
C VAL A 151 40.85 11.06 28.56
N SER A 152 39.65 11.33 29.09
CA SER A 152 39.50 11.99 30.40
C SER A 152 40.08 11.18 31.55
N HIS A 153 39.94 9.85 31.50
CA HIS A 153 40.50 8.95 32.50
C HIS A 153 42.03 9.02 32.48
N ASP A 154 42.63 8.96 31.30
CA ASP A 154 44.09 8.89 31.14
C ASP A 154 44.80 10.21 31.40
N LEU A 155 44.11 11.35 31.23
CA LEU A 155 44.65 12.67 31.56
C LEU A 155 44.57 13.01 33.06
N LYS A 156 43.60 12.45 33.78
CA LYS A 156 43.42 12.72 35.22
C LYS A 156 44.61 12.23 36.06
N GLY A 157 45.15 11.06 35.74
CA GLY A 157 46.32 10.48 36.40
C GLY A 157 47.56 11.39 36.39
N PRO A 158 48.05 11.84 35.22
CA PRO A 158 49.20 12.71 35.13
C PRO A 158 48.95 14.11 35.71
N LEU A 159 47.75 14.68 35.54
CA LEU A 159 47.40 15.98 36.14
C LEU A 159 47.42 15.93 37.67
N ALA A 160 46.92 14.86 38.28
CA ALA A 160 46.99 14.67 39.72
C ALA A 160 48.44 14.53 40.21
N GLY A 161 49.30 13.85 39.44
CA GLY A 161 50.73 13.76 39.74
C GLY A 161 51.45 15.11 39.71
N ILE A 162 51.16 15.94 38.70
CA ILE A 162 51.75 17.29 38.58
C ILE A 162 51.22 18.24 39.67
N LEU A 163 49.91 18.21 39.98
CA LEU A 163 49.34 19.01 41.07
C LEU A 163 49.89 18.61 42.45
N GLY A 164 50.10 17.31 42.67
CA GLY A 164 50.71 16.80 43.91
C GLY A 164 52.16 17.27 44.08
N ALA A 165 52.94 17.27 43.02
CA ALA A 165 54.33 17.74 43.03
C ALA A 165 54.48 19.26 43.24
N MET A 166 53.44 20.05 42.98
CA MET A 166 53.43 21.50 43.25
C MET A 166 52.96 21.87 44.67
N GLN A 167 52.32 20.94 45.39
CA GLN A 167 51.80 21.19 46.75
C GLN A 167 52.72 20.71 47.88
N THR A 168 53.85 20.07 47.54
CA THR A 168 54.94 19.69 48.46
C THR A 168 56.13 20.63 48.29
#